data_AF-A0A7C5L1R9-F1
#
_entry.id   AF-A0A7C5L1R9-F1
#
_cell.length_a   1.000
_cell.length_b   1.000
_cell.length_c   1.000
_cell.angle_alpha   90.00
_cell.angle_beta   90.00
_cell.angle_gamma   90.00
#
_symmetry.space_group_name_H-M   'P 1'
#
loop_
_entity.id
_entity.type
_entity.pdbx_description
1 polymer ?
#
loop_
_entity_poly.entity_id
_entity_poly.type
_entity_poly.pdbx_seq_one_letter_code
_entity_poly.pdbx_strand_id
1 'polypeptide(L)'
;MPESPGSTVRSTERNQENIELAQRAADNEVSARKKVNELIRPIIRYQTNRFCKRFCKENCIYFKCTLDPPVNACSGDSSLCEWGNGSYAWMLDDLSSSKRLKKFRANNNATLFDYCYVIANSMPFYERWKDWRFGRKIYVPRYIRDLGKTAVTVFFGLRSQQSYEMISQSTSKSVEDIQELSRRIIQLLTKKNRLHLLNAAQSVSFSHEPDDGQARSSIEAETASHDEAIDKIEDRALLTRAWKQLSPVEQFVIEALVIDEQDAEIVLNTLKKLDLSIKKGVDASSTDRQQLYYFRRKTLAKLYDLMKPSDRGIDRR
;
A
#
# COMPACT_ATOMS: atom_id res chain seq x y z
N MET A 1 -4.69 13.66 -35.20
CA MET A 1 -3.87 12.76 -36.03
C MET A 1 -4.49 11.37 -35.96
N PRO A 2 -4.88 10.75 -37.07
CA PRO A 2 -5.52 9.44 -37.04
C PRO A 2 -4.47 8.35 -36.77
N GLU A 3 -4.71 7.54 -35.74
CA GLU A 3 -3.88 6.40 -35.38
C GLU A 3 -3.83 5.38 -36.51
N SER A 4 -2.65 4.84 -36.80
CA SER A 4 -2.47 3.84 -37.86
C SER A 4 -3.28 2.57 -37.56
N PRO A 5 -4.08 2.06 -38.53
CA PRO A 5 -4.99 0.92 -38.32
C PRO A 5 -4.29 -0.42 -37.95
N GLY A 6 -2.96 -0.53 -38.12
CA GLY A 6 -2.19 -1.70 -37.69
C GLY A 6 -1.91 -1.78 -36.18
N SER A 7 -2.06 -0.69 -35.42
CA SER A 7 -1.80 -0.65 -33.98
C SER A 7 -2.97 -1.21 -33.16
N THR A 8 -4.20 -0.95 -33.58
CA THR A 8 -5.44 -1.31 -32.88
C THR A 8 -5.77 -2.80 -32.98
N VAL A 9 -5.36 -3.46 -34.06
CA VAL A 9 -5.59 -4.91 -34.24
C VAL A 9 -4.71 -5.73 -33.29
N ARG A 10 -3.41 -5.39 -33.19
CA ARG A 10 -2.46 -6.06 -32.30
C ARG A 10 -2.77 -5.86 -30.82
N SER A 11 -3.33 -4.71 -30.43
CA SER A 11 -3.74 -4.47 -29.05
C SER A 11 -4.95 -5.32 -28.65
N THR A 12 -5.88 -5.55 -29.57
CA THR A 12 -7.10 -6.33 -29.33
C THR A 12 -6.80 -7.82 -29.16
N GLU A 13 -5.93 -8.39 -29.99
CA GLU A 13 -5.47 -9.79 -29.88
C GLU A 13 -4.76 -10.04 -28.54
N ARG A 14 -3.84 -9.13 -28.16
CA ARG A 14 -3.11 -9.22 -26.89
C ARG A 14 -4.02 -9.10 -25.67
N ASN A 15 -5.09 -8.30 -25.75
CA ASN A 15 -6.07 -8.19 -24.68
C ASN A 15 -6.85 -9.49 -24.50
N GLN A 16 -7.26 -10.12 -25.60
CA GLN A 16 -7.96 -11.38 -25.60
C GLN A 16 -7.11 -12.49 -24.95
N GLU A 17 -5.83 -12.57 -25.32
CA GLU A 17 -4.88 -13.50 -24.69
C GLU A 17 -4.75 -13.30 -23.17
N ASN A 18 -4.74 -12.05 -22.70
CA ASN A 18 -4.67 -11.75 -21.26
C ASN A 18 -5.95 -12.16 -20.51
N ILE A 19 -7.13 -11.98 -21.13
CA ILE A 19 -8.42 -12.40 -20.56
C ILE A 19 -8.45 -13.92 -20.45
N GLU A 20 -8.08 -14.63 -21.53
CA GLU A 20 -8.04 -16.09 -21.55
C GLU A 20 -7.03 -16.65 -20.55
N LEU A 21 -5.87 -16.01 -20.40
CA LEU A 21 -4.88 -16.39 -19.39
C LEU A 21 -5.44 -16.23 -17.97
N ALA A 22 -6.13 -15.12 -17.68
CA ALA A 22 -6.74 -14.87 -16.38
C ALA A 22 -7.85 -15.88 -16.06
N GLN A 23 -8.71 -16.20 -17.03
CA GLN A 23 -9.78 -17.18 -16.86
C GLN A 23 -9.22 -18.59 -16.60
N ARG A 24 -8.29 -19.06 -17.42
CA ARG A 24 -7.66 -20.38 -17.24
C ARG A 24 -6.92 -20.50 -15.92
N ALA A 25 -6.24 -19.44 -15.49
CA ALA A 25 -5.60 -19.41 -14.18
C ALA A 25 -6.64 -19.42 -13.04
N ALA A 26 -7.78 -18.74 -13.21
CA ALA A 26 -8.87 -18.75 -12.22
C ALA A 26 -9.53 -20.13 -12.08
N ASP A 27 -9.60 -20.90 -13.16
CA ASP A 27 -10.12 -22.26 -13.22
C ASP A 27 -9.08 -23.32 -12.78
N ASN A 28 -7.99 -22.88 -12.14
CA ASN A 28 -6.91 -23.70 -11.58
C ASN A 28 -6.07 -24.47 -12.61
N GLU A 29 -5.98 -23.99 -13.86
CA GLU A 29 -5.02 -24.56 -14.80
C GLU A 29 -3.58 -24.25 -14.33
N VAL A 30 -2.79 -25.30 -14.05
CA VAL A 30 -1.43 -25.19 -13.48
C VAL A 30 -0.51 -24.35 -14.37
N SER A 31 -0.60 -24.54 -15.70
CA SER A 31 0.24 -23.83 -16.67
C SER A 31 -0.06 -22.33 -16.68
N ALA A 32 -1.34 -21.96 -16.63
CA ALA A 32 -1.82 -20.58 -16.61
C ALA A 32 -1.46 -19.90 -15.28
N ARG A 33 -1.66 -20.58 -14.14
CA ARG A 33 -1.25 -20.07 -12.83
C ARG A 33 0.24 -19.80 -12.75
N LYS A 34 1.07 -20.67 -13.32
CA LYS A 34 2.52 -20.46 -13.38
C LYS A 34 2.87 -19.19 -14.16
N LYS A 35 2.26 -18.99 -15.33
CA LYS A 35 2.45 -17.78 -16.15
C LYS A 35 2.00 -16.50 -15.41
N VAL A 36 0.85 -16.53 -14.75
CA VAL A 36 0.37 -15.39 -13.94
C VAL A 36 1.32 -15.11 -12.77
N ASN A 37 1.81 -16.15 -12.08
CA ASN A 37 2.76 -16.00 -10.98
C ASN A 37 4.08 -15.37 -11.45
N GLU A 38 4.59 -15.79 -12.62
CA GLU A 38 5.78 -15.18 -13.23
C GLU A 38 5.54 -13.72 -13.60
N LEU A 39 4.35 -13.39 -14.12
CA LEU A 39 3.95 -12.03 -14.48
C LEU A 39 3.91 -11.09 -13.26
N ILE A 40 3.36 -11.53 -12.14
CA ILE A 40 3.18 -10.70 -10.93
C ILE A 40 4.39 -10.70 -10.00
N ARG A 41 5.33 -11.65 -10.16
CA ARG A 41 6.56 -11.75 -9.35
C ARG A 41 7.34 -10.42 -9.20
N PRO A 42 7.62 -9.64 -10.26
CA PRO A 42 8.30 -8.34 -10.11
C PRO A 42 7.50 -7.34 -9.27
N ILE A 43 6.17 -7.33 -9.38
CA ILE A 43 5.27 -6.48 -8.58
C ILE A 43 5.39 -6.85 -7.10
N ILE A 44 5.29 -8.15 -6.79
CA ILE A 44 5.39 -8.66 -5.42
C ILE A 44 6.77 -8.35 -4.85
N ARG A 45 7.85 -8.55 -5.62
CA ARG A 45 9.22 -8.23 -5.19
C ARG A 45 9.37 -6.75 -4.85
N TYR A 46 8.81 -5.87 -5.67
CA TYR A 46 8.81 -4.43 -5.41
C TYR A 46 8.03 -4.10 -4.11
N GLN A 47 6.80 -4.60 -3.95
CA GLN A 47 5.98 -4.29 -2.78
C GLN A 47 6.52 -4.91 -1.49
N THR A 48 7.00 -6.16 -1.52
CA THR A 48 7.60 -6.80 -0.34
C THR A 48 8.84 -6.07 0.13
N ASN A 49 9.69 -5.59 -0.79
CA ASN A 49 10.82 -4.72 -0.45
C ASN A 49 10.36 -3.42 0.22
N ARG A 50 9.31 -2.76 -0.30
CA ARG A 50 8.81 -1.51 0.29
C ARG A 50 8.11 -1.73 1.63
N PHE A 51 7.22 -2.72 1.71
CA PHE A 51 6.35 -2.94 2.85
C PHE A 51 7.10 -3.63 3.98
N CYS A 52 7.78 -4.74 3.71
CA CYS A 52 8.41 -5.54 4.76
C CYS A 52 9.63 -4.84 5.35
N LYS A 53 10.47 -4.19 4.52
CA LYS A 53 11.68 -3.50 5.02
C LYS A 53 11.34 -2.35 5.97
N ARG A 54 10.27 -1.60 5.67
CA ARG A 54 9.75 -0.51 6.53
C ARG A 54 9.44 -0.98 7.97
N PHE A 55 9.06 -2.24 8.14
CA PHE A 55 8.71 -2.81 9.44
C PHE A 55 9.67 -3.90 9.91
N CYS A 56 10.87 -3.99 9.32
CA CYS A 56 11.85 -4.99 9.71
C CYS A 56 12.30 -4.76 11.16
N LYS A 57 12.60 -3.50 11.54
CA LYS A 57 13.01 -3.10 12.90
C LYS A 57 14.06 -4.07 13.46
N GLU A 58 13.92 -4.50 14.71
CA GLU A 58 14.81 -5.45 15.38
C GLU A 58 14.88 -6.82 14.71
N ASN A 59 13.92 -7.21 13.85
CA ASN A 59 13.98 -8.50 13.15
C ASN A 59 15.19 -8.58 12.21
N CYS A 60 15.71 -7.44 11.71
CA CYS A 60 16.91 -7.45 10.87
C CYS A 60 18.20 -7.75 11.64
N ILE A 61 18.14 -7.79 12.99
CA ILE A 61 19.27 -8.12 13.86
C ILE A 61 19.29 -9.63 14.13
N TYR A 62 18.12 -10.21 14.40
CA TYR A 62 17.99 -11.61 14.84
C TYR A 62 17.76 -12.62 13.71
N PHE A 63 17.27 -12.16 12.55
CA PHE A 63 16.86 -13.06 11.45
C PHE A 63 17.54 -12.68 10.13
N LYS A 64 17.90 -13.71 9.36
CA LYS A 64 18.40 -13.57 8.01
C LYS A 64 17.26 -13.19 7.06
N CYS A 65 17.37 -12.01 6.45
CA CYS A 65 16.36 -11.52 5.52
C CYS A 65 16.24 -12.45 4.29
N THR A 66 15.02 -12.81 3.91
CA THR A 66 14.75 -13.67 2.74
C THR A 66 14.39 -12.88 1.48
N LEU A 67 14.29 -11.55 1.58
CA LEU A 67 14.00 -10.67 0.45
C LEU A 67 15.29 -10.31 -0.30
N ASP A 68 15.15 -9.98 -1.59
CA ASP A 68 16.26 -9.62 -2.46
C ASP A 68 16.10 -8.15 -2.97
N PRO A 69 17.00 -7.22 -2.60
CA PRO A 69 18.22 -7.44 -1.80
C PRO A 69 17.94 -7.55 -0.29
N PRO A 70 18.73 -8.32 0.47
CA PRO A 70 18.55 -8.48 1.91
C PRO A 70 18.80 -7.15 2.65
N VAL A 71 18.11 -6.94 3.78
CA VAL A 71 18.27 -5.71 4.59
C VAL A 71 19.64 -5.64 5.25
N ASN A 72 20.14 -6.77 5.77
CA ASN A 72 21.44 -6.88 6.45
C ASN A 72 22.14 -8.18 6.05
N ALA A 73 23.47 -8.19 6.13
CA ALA A 73 24.27 -9.40 6.14
C ALA A 73 24.36 -9.95 7.58
N CYS A 74 23.38 -10.75 8.01
CA CYS A 74 23.48 -11.51 9.25
C CYS A 74 24.49 -12.65 9.11
N SER A 75 25.11 -13.04 10.22
CA SER A 75 25.99 -14.22 10.31
C SER A 75 25.27 -15.49 9.84
N GLY A 76 26.03 -16.44 9.29
CA GLY A 76 25.52 -17.64 8.62
C GLY A 76 24.53 -18.49 9.42
N ASP A 77 24.60 -18.43 10.76
CA ASP A 77 23.83 -19.28 11.68
C ASP A 77 22.46 -18.70 12.12
N SER A 78 22.07 -17.52 11.62
CA SER A 78 20.78 -16.92 11.98
C SER A 78 19.61 -17.57 11.23
N SER A 79 18.49 -17.81 11.92
CA SER A 79 17.26 -18.35 11.29
C SER A 79 16.71 -17.43 10.20
N LEU A 80 16.01 -18.00 9.21
CA LEU A 80 15.39 -17.24 8.12
C LEU A 80 14.20 -16.42 8.62
N CYS A 81 14.05 -15.21 8.09
CA CYS A 81 12.91 -14.35 8.39
C CYS A 81 11.62 -14.87 7.73
N GLU A 82 10.73 -15.44 8.54
CA GLU A 82 9.44 -15.97 8.09
C GLU A 82 8.55 -14.88 7.48
N TRP A 83 8.73 -13.64 7.89
CA TRP A 83 7.89 -12.53 7.50
C TRP A 83 8.10 -12.03 6.07
N GLY A 84 9.32 -12.15 5.55
CA GLY A 84 9.60 -11.87 4.14
C GLY A 84 8.86 -12.87 3.25
N ASN A 85 9.01 -14.15 3.55
CA ASN A 85 8.37 -15.25 2.82
C ASN A 85 6.85 -15.21 2.96
N GLY A 86 6.35 -14.98 4.17
CA GLY A 86 4.92 -14.85 4.42
C GLY A 86 4.31 -13.67 3.66
N SER A 87 4.99 -12.52 3.62
CA SER A 87 4.50 -11.36 2.86
C SER A 87 4.45 -11.66 1.37
N TYR A 88 5.47 -12.34 0.84
CA TYR A 88 5.49 -12.76 -0.56
C TYR A 88 4.34 -13.73 -0.86
N ALA A 89 4.17 -14.76 -0.05
CA ALA A 89 3.13 -15.77 -0.22
C ALA A 89 1.73 -15.16 -0.13
N TRP A 90 1.50 -14.26 0.83
CA TRP A 90 0.23 -13.55 0.98
C TRP A 90 -0.10 -12.69 -0.24
N MET A 91 0.87 -11.91 -0.73
CA MET A 91 0.64 -11.07 -1.92
C MET A 91 0.42 -11.93 -3.17
N LEU A 92 1.12 -13.06 -3.28
CA LEU A 92 0.93 -14.01 -4.36
C LEU A 92 -0.50 -14.56 -4.35
N ASP A 93 -0.99 -14.99 -3.19
CA ASP A 93 -2.34 -15.51 -3.03
C ASP A 93 -3.41 -14.44 -3.32
N ASP A 94 -3.27 -13.22 -2.77
CA ASP A 94 -4.24 -12.14 -3.00
C ASP A 94 -4.30 -11.74 -4.49
N LEU A 95 -3.14 -11.57 -5.15
CA LEU A 95 -3.06 -11.13 -6.55
C LEU A 95 -3.40 -12.24 -7.56
N SER A 96 -3.11 -13.51 -7.24
CA SER A 96 -3.41 -14.67 -8.12
C SER A 96 -4.71 -15.39 -7.77
N SER A 97 -5.50 -14.87 -6.82
CA SER A 97 -6.75 -15.51 -6.40
C SER A 97 -7.75 -15.62 -7.56
N SER A 98 -8.43 -16.77 -7.66
CA SER A 98 -9.44 -17.01 -8.70
C SER A 98 -10.55 -15.96 -8.70
N LYS A 99 -10.94 -15.47 -7.52
CA LYS A 99 -11.94 -14.40 -7.37
C LYS A 99 -11.48 -13.10 -8.03
N ARG A 100 -10.19 -12.76 -7.95
CA ARG A 100 -9.64 -11.55 -8.53
C ARG A 100 -9.44 -11.69 -10.04
N LEU A 101 -8.89 -12.83 -10.48
CA LEU A 101 -8.66 -13.09 -11.89
C LEU A 101 -9.96 -13.11 -12.71
N LYS A 102 -11.06 -13.61 -12.15
CA LYS A 102 -12.40 -13.55 -12.78
C LYS A 102 -12.94 -12.14 -12.97
N LYS A 103 -12.45 -11.16 -12.20
CA LYS A 103 -12.86 -9.75 -12.32
C LYS A 103 -12.06 -8.99 -13.38
N PHE A 104 -10.93 -9.53 -13.85
CA PHE A 104 -10.11 -8.85 -14.84
C PHE A 104 -10.89 -8.68 -16.15
N ARG A 105 -10.95 -7.44 -16.63
CA ARG A 105 -11.44 -7.07 -17.96
C ARG A 105 -10.41 -6.15 -18.60
N ALA A 106 -10.02 -6.44 -19.83
CA ALA A 106 -9.04 -5.65 -20.57
C ALA A 106 -9.67 -4.37 -21.16
N ASN A 107 -10.14 -3.49 -20.28
CA ASN A 107 -10.67 -2.19 -20.69
C ASN A 107 -9.50 -1.27 -21.07
N ASN A 108 -9.69 -0.44 -22.11
CA ASN A 108 -8.70 0.55 -22.56
C ASN A 108 -7.28 -0.02 -22.83
N ASN A 109 -7.19 -1.26 -23.33
CA ASN A 109 -5.91 -1.96 -23.58
C ASN A 109 -5.04 -2.24 -22.35
N ALA A 110 -5.61 -2.18 -21.14
CA ALA A 110 -4.89 -2.53 -19.92
C ALA A 110 -4.54 -4.02 -19.90
N THR A 111 -3.27 -4.34 -19.66
CA THR A 111 -2.82 -5.73 -19.55
C THR A 111 -3.15 -6.30 -18.17
N LEU A 112 -3.09 -7.63 -18.03
CA LEU A 112 -3.24 -8.28 -16.73
C LEU A 112 -2.18 -7.80 -15.71
N PHE A 113 -0.98 -7.48 -16.20
CA PHE A 113 0.08 -6.90 -15.39
C PHE A 113 -0.32 -5.55 -14.82
N ASP A 114 -0.86 -4.65 -15.66
CA ASP A 114 -1.26 -3.30 -15.27
C ASP A 114 -2.37 -3.35 -14.21
N TYR A 115 -3.34 -4.24 -14.41
CA TYR A 115 -4.40 -4.49 -13.44
C TYR A 115 -3.85 -4.90 -12.07
N CYS A 116 -2.98 -5.92 -12.02
CA CYS A 116 -2.35 -6.36 -10.78
C CYS A 116 -1.46 -5.27 -10.17
N TYR A 117 -0.77 -4.47 -11.00
CA TYR A 117 0.10 -3.39 -10.56
C TYR A 117 -0.67 -2.27 -9.87
N VAL A 118 -1.79 -1.82 -10.45
CA VAL A 118 -2.67 -0.80 -9.86
C VAL A 118 -3.20 -1.28 -8.50
N ILE A 119 -3.63 -2.54 -8.42
CA ILE A 119 -4.12 -3.13 -7.16
C ILE A 119 -3.01 -3.15 -6.11
N ALA A 120 -1.84 -3.67 -6.46
CA ALA A 120 -0.73 -3.81 -5.52
C ALA A 120 -0.22 -2.46 -4.98
N ASN A 121 -0.39 -1.38 -5.75
CA ASN A 121 -0.04 -0.01 -5.35
C ASN A 121 -1.19 0.75 -4.66
N SER A 122 -2.38 0.14 -4.54
CA SER A 122 -3.53 0.78 -3.92
C SER A 122 -3.42 0.80 -2.38
N MET A 123 -3.95 1.87 -1.76
CA MET A 123 -4.03 1.97 -0.30
C MET A 123 -4.79 0.80 0.35
N PRO A 124 -5.93 0.30 -0.20
CA PRO A 124 -6.61 -0.86 0.35
C PRO A 124 -5.76 -2.13 0.37
N PHE A 125 -4.92 -2.36 -0.63
CA PHE A 125 -4.01 -3.51 -0.66
C PHE A 125 -2.98 -3.44 0.47
N TYR A 126 -2.39 -2.26 0.67
CA TYR A 126 -1.44 -2.02 1.76
C TYR A 126 -2.07 -2.23 3.15
N GLU A 127 -3.29 -1.75 3.38
CA GLU A 127 -3.98 -1.94 4.67
C GLU A 127 -4.36 -3.39 4.92
N ARG A 128 -4.82 -4.14 3.90
CA ARG A 128 -5.05 -5.59 4.03
C ARG A 128 -3.76 -6.35 4.37
N TRP A 129 -2.65 -6.00 3.71
CA TRP A 129 -1.34 -6.59 4.03
C TRP A 129 -0.93 -6.29 5.47
N LYS A 130 -1.11 -5.05 5.95
CA LYS A 130 -0.83 -4.68 7.35
C LYS A 130 -1.68 -5.47 8.35
N ASP A 131 -2.98 -5.57 8.06
CA ASP A 131 -3.92 -6.32 8.88
C ASP A 131 -3.52 -7.80 9.00
N TRP A 132 -3.10 -8.41 7.89
CA TRP A 132 -2.53 -9.76 7.89
C TRP A 132 -1.21 -9.83 8.66
N ARG A 133 -0.29 -8.90 8.41
CA ARG A 133 1.11 -8.92 8.90
C ARG A 133 1.23 -8.73 10.40
N PHE A 134 0.44 -7.83 10.97
CA PHE A 134 0.55 -7.44 12.39
C PHE A 134 -0.61 -7.95 13.24
N GLY A 135 -1.60 -8.58 12.61
CA GLY A 135 -2.95 -8.64 13.15
C GLY A 135 -3.52 -7.23 13.27
N ARG A 136 -4.85 -7.10 13.32
CA ARG A 136 -5.42 -5.82 13.73
C ARG A 136 -4.94 -5.52 15.16
N LYS A 137 -4.04 -4.55 15.35
CA LYS A 137 -3.81 -3.94 16.67
C LYS A 137 -5.05 -3.12 17.05
N ILE A 138 -6.14 -3.82 17.33
CA ILE A 138 -7.36 -3.21 17.83
C ILE A 138 -7.03 -2.77 19.24
N TYR A 139 -7.00 -1.46 19.42
CA TYR A 139 -6.95 -0.89 20.76
C TYR A 139 -8.15 -1.42 21.56
N VAL A 140 -7.89 -2.33 22.50
CA VAL A 140 -8.88 -2.76 23.47
C VAL A 140 -8.93 -1.69 24.56
N PRO A 141 -10.08 -1.00 24.74
CA PRO A 141 -10.20 0.01 25.77
C PRO A 141 -9.84 -0.53 27.16
N ARG A 142 -9.18 0.29 28.00
CA ARG A 142 -8.74 -0.12 29.34
C ARG A 142 -9.87 -0.73 30.16
N TYR A 143 -11.05 -0.11 30.16
CA TYR A 143 -12.24 -0.60 30.87
C TYR A 143 -12.77 -1.97 30.41
N ILE A 144 -12.38 -2.48 29.23
CA ILE A 144 -12.65 -3.86 28.81
C ILE A 144 -11.53 -4.80 29.26
N ARG A 145 -10.27 -4.34 29.24
CA ARG A 145 -9.14 -5.09 29.80
C ARG A 145 -9.29 -5.30 31.31
N ASP A 146 -9.87 -4.33 32.01
CA ASP A 146 -10.11 -4.37 33.45
C ASP A 146 -11.19 -5.41 33.84
N LEU A 147 -12.02 -5.88 32.88
CA LEU A 147 -12.95 -6.99 33.07
C LEU A 147 -12.27 -8.37 33.02
N GLY A 148 -10.99 -8.42 32.67
CA GLY A 148 -10.18 -9.63 32.65
C GLY A 148 -9.85 -10.14 31.24
N LYS A 149 -8.93 -11.12 31.18
CA LYS A 149 -8.42 -11.69 29.91
C LYS A 149 -9.51 -12.34 29.05
N THR A 150 -10.51 -12.97 29.68
CA THR A 150 -11.65 -13.58 28.97
C THR A 150 -12.51 -12.53 28.27
N ALA A 151 -12.70 -11.36 28.88
CA ALA A 151 -13.47 -10.26 28.27
C ALA A 151 -12.79 -9.69 27.02
N VAL A 152 -11.45 -9.72 26.98
CA VAL A 152 -10.67 -9.34 25.80
C VAL A 152 -10.93 -10.30 24.65
N THR A 153 -10.91 -11.61 24.90
CA THR A 153 -11.22 -12.64 23.89
C THR A 153 -12.66 -12.53 23.40
N VAL A 154 -13.62 -12.33 24.31
CA VAL A 154 -15.03 -12.12 23.97
C VAL A 154 -15.21 -10.84 23.13
N PHE A 155 -14.53 -9.75 23.48
CA PHE A 155 -14.56 -8.51 22.69
C PHE A 155 -14.05 -8.71 21.25
N PHE A 156 -12.98 -9.49 21.07
CA PHE A 156 -12.48 -9.86 19.75
C PHE A 156 -13.46 -10.76 18.99
N GLY A 157 -14.07 -11.75 19.65
CA GLY A 157 -15.08 -12.63 19.06
C GLY A 157 -16.31 -11.87 18.58
N LEU A 158 -16.85 -10.98 19.42
CA LEU A 158 -17.99 -10.11 19.10
C LEU A 158 -17.70 -9.20 17.90
N ARG A 159 -16.52 -8.58 17.87
CA ARG A 159 -16.11 -7.73 16.75
C ARG A 159 -15.89 -8.51 15.45
N SER A 160 -15.51 -9.79 15.57
CA SER A 160 -15.32 -10.69 14.43
C SER A 160 -16.64 -11.37 14.00
N GLN A 161 -17.77 -10.99 14.61
CA GLN A 161 -19.09 -11.56 14.36
C GLN A 161 -19.13 -13.09 14.54
N GLN A 162 -18.31 -13.63 15.43
CA GLN A 162 -18.33 -15.05 15.77
C GLN A 162 -19.55 -15.38 16.62
N SER A 163 -20.08 -16.59 16.45
CA SER A 163 -21.20 -17.09 17.26
C SER A 163 -20.75 -17.33 18.71
N TYR A 164 -21.69 -17.27 19.66
CA TYR A 164 -21.38 -17.43 21.08
C TYR A 164 -20.81 -18.82 21.40
N GLU A 165 -21.19 -19.82 20.63
CA GLU A 165 -20.71 -21.20 20.71
C GLU A 165 -19.22 -21.29 20.36
N MET A 166 -18.79 -20.61 19.29
CA MET A 166 -17.37 -20.57 18.91
C MET A 166 -16.53 -19.81 19.95
N ILE A 167 -17.06 -18.71 20.47
CA ILE A 167 -16.38 -17.94 21.52
C ILE A 167 -16.27 -18.77 22.80
N SER A 168 -17.33 -19.49 23.19
CA SER A 168 -17.37 -20.42 24.32
C SER A 168 -16.30 -21.51 24.20
N GLN A 169 -16.17 -22.14 23.03
CA GLN A 169 -15.13 -23.13 22.76
C GLN A 169 -13.72 -22.55 22.92
N SER A 170 -13.48 -21.34 22.41
CA SER A 170 -12.16 -20.68 22.50
C SER A 170 -11.78 -20.21 23.91
N THR A 171 -12.76 -20.04 24.79
CA THR A 171 -12.58 -19.49 26.15
C THR A 171 -12.81 -20.51 27.26
N SER A 172 -13.21 -21.73 26.91
CA SER A 172 -13.55 -22.83 27.83
C SER A 172 -14.58 -22.42 28.90
N LYS A 173 -15.52 -21.54 28.52
CA LYS A 173 -16.59 -21.00 29.38
C LYS A 173 -17.96 -21.42 28.85
N SER A 174 -18.99 -21.45 29.70
CA SER A 174 -20.35 -21.75 29.25
C SER A 174 -20.86 -20.67 28.29
N VAL A 175 -21.83 -21.05 27.45
CA VAL A 175 -22.47 -20.10 26.53
C VAL A 175 -23.20 -19.00 27.31
N GLU A 176 -23.81 -19.32 28.45
CA GLU A 176 -24.49 -18.33 29.30
C GLU A 176 -23.50 -17.28 29.85
N ASP A 177 -22.31 -17.71 30.31
CA ASP A 177 -21.26 -16.81 30.80
C ASP A 177 -20.80 -15.84 29.71
N ILE A 178 -20.69 -16.31 28.47
CA ILE A 178 -20.28 -15.51 27.32
C ILE A 178 -21.38 -14.54 26.88
N GLN A 179 -22.65 -14.93 26.99
CA GLN A 179 -23.79 -14.04 26.75
C GLN A 179 -23.86 -12.92 27.79
N GLU A 180 -23.59 -13.23 29.07
CA GLU A 180 -23.59 -12.21 30.12
C GLU A 180 -22.39 -11.26 30.00
N LEU A 181 -21.20 -11.80 29.71
CA LEU A 181 -20.01 -10.98 29.42
C LEU A 181 -20.20 -10.08 28.20
N SER A 182 -20.82 -10.60 27.14
CA SER A 182 -21.06 -9.82 25.92
C SER A 182 -22.08 -8.70 26.16
N ARG A 183 -23.19 -8.99 26.87
CA ARG A 183 -24.16 -7.97 27.32
C ARG A 183 -23.48 -6.87 28.13
N ARG A 184 -22.60 -7.23 29.07
CA ARG A 184 -21.86 -6.28 29.90
C ARG A 184 -20.87 -5.43 29.11
N ILE A 185 -20.18 -6.01 28.13
CA ILE A 185 -19.29 -5.28 27.21
C ILE A 185 -20.09 -4.28 26.36
N ILE A 186 -21.23 -4.70 25.80
CA ILE A 186 -22.12 -3.83 25.02
C ILE A 186 -22.63 -2.66 25.87
N GLN A 187 -23.12 -2.92 27.07
CA GLN A 187 -23.58 -1.87 27.99
C GLN A 187 -22.49 -0.85 28.32
N LEU A 188 -21.25 -1.30 28.60
CA LEU A 188 -20.12 -0.42 28.88
C LEU A 188 -19.72 0.42 27.67
N LEU A 189 -19.76 -0.16 26.47
CA LEU A 189 -19.46 0.55 25.24
C LEU A 189 -20.56 1.55 24.88
N THR A 190 -21.83 1.21 25.08
CA THR A 190 -22.96 2.12 24.89
C THR A 190 -22.91 3.29 25.87
N LYS A 191 -22.67 3.04 27.17
CA LYS A 191 -22.55 4.09 28.20
C LYS A 191 -21.43 5.10 27.89
N LYS A 192 -20.41 4.69 27.16
CA LYS A 192 -19.26 5.53 26.78
C LYS A 192 -19.33 6.06 25.34
N ASN A 193 -20.45 5.86 24.63
CA ASN A 193 -20.62 6.22 23.21
C ASN A 193 -19.54 5.63 22.29
N ARG A 194 -19.04 4.43 22.60
CA ARG A 194 -18.01 3.71 21.82
C ARG A 194 -18.48 2.39 21.25
N LEU A 195 -19.79 2.22 21.05
CA LEU A 195 -20.36 1.01 20.45
C LEU A 195 -19.79 0.74 19.04
N HIS A 196 -19.41 1.80 18.32
CA HIS A 196 -18.73 1.72 17.03
C HIS A 196 -17.42 0.90 17.05
N LEU A 197 -16.83 0.60 18.22
CA LEU A 197 -15.63 -0.25 18.32
C LEU A 197 -15.91 -1.74 18.07
N LEU A 198 -17.15 -2.20 18.30
CA LEU A 198 -17.60 -3.55 17.94
C LEU A 198 -17.94 -3.66 16.46
N ASN A 199 -18.32 -2.54 15.85
CA ASN A 199 -18.44 -2.45 14.41
C ASN A 199 -17.01 -2.42 13.85
N ALA A 200 -16.47 -3.59 13.52
CA ALA A 200 -15.34 -3.64 12.62
C ALA A 200 -15.69 -2.76 11.41
N ALA A 201 -14.75 -1.95 10.93
CA ALA A 201 -14.88 -1.40 9.58
C ALA A 201 -15.11 -2.63 8.68
N GLN A 202 -16.35 -2.82 8.27
CA GLN A 202 -16.65 -3.74 7.21
C GLN A 202 -15.92 -3.11 6.04
N SER A 203 -14.83 -3.74 5.61
CA SER A 203 -14.56 -3.72 4.18
C SER A 203 -15.84 -4.30 3.59
N VAL A 204 -16.73 -3.43 3.12
CA VAL A 204 -17.82 -3.85 2.25
C VAL A 204 -17.09 -4.49 1.09
N SER A 205 -17.00 -5.82 1.13
CA SER A 205 -16.64 -6.57 -0.05
C SER A 205 -17.80 -6.30 -0.97
N PHE A 206 -17.56 -5.56 -2.04
CA PHE A 206 -18.52 -5.34 -3.14
C PHE A 206 -18.82 -6.65 -3.90
N SER A 207 -18.79 -7.79 -3.22
CA SER A 207 -18.94 -9.15 -3.73
C SER A 207 -19.99 -9.96 -2.96
N HIS A 208 -20.71 -9.34 -2.00
CA HIS A 208 -21.90 -9.94 -1.43
C HIS A 208 -23.11 -9.33 -2.12
N GLU A 209 -23.81 -10.14 -2.91
CA GLU A 209 -25.17 -9.82 -3.31
C GLU A 209 -26.02 -9.71 -2.03
N PRO A 210 -26.75 -8.59 -1.83
CA PRO A 210 -27.78 -8.57 -0.82
C PRO A 210 -28.91 -9.51 -1.27
N ASP A 211 -29.19 -10.50 -0.43
CA ASP A 211 -30.41 -11.28 -0.49
C ASP A 211 -31.62 -10.32 -0.39
N ASP A 212 -32.67 -10.66 -1.12
CA ASP A 212 -33.78 -9.84 -1.60
C ASP A 212 -34.17 -8.55 -0.82
N GLY A 213 -34.36 -7.46 -1.58
CA GLY A 213 -35.53 -6.60 -1.33
C GLY A 213 -35.32 -5.13 -0.94
N GLN A 214 -34.20 -4.46 -1.23
CA GLN A 214 -34.18 -2.99 -1.11
C GLN A 214 -33.29 -2.27 -2.12
N ALA A 215 -33.88 -1.24 -2.71
CA ALA A 215 -33.52 -0.61 -3.96
C ALA A 215 -32.22 0.22 -3.92
N ARG A 216 -31.50 0.16 -5.07
CA ARG A 216 -30.69 1.20 -5.72
C ARG A 216 -29.57 1.86 -4.89
N SER A 217 -28.34 1.51 -5.22
CA SER A 217 -27.28 2.49 -5.46
C SER A 217 -26.32 1.96 -6.52
N SER A 218 -26.00 2.81 -7.48
CA SER A 218 -25.22 2.54 -8.69
C SER A 218 -23.94 1.75 -8.43
N ILE A 219 -23.81 0.61 -9.12
CA ILE A 219 -22.61 -0.24 -9.12
C ILE A 219 -21.52 0.51 -9.91
N GLU A 220 -20.57 1.13 -9.22
CA GLU A 220 -19.31 1.55 -9.81
C GLU A 220 -18.46 0.29 -10.04
N ALA A 221 -18.34 -0.12 -11.29
CA ALA A 221 -17.44 -1.18 -11.70
C ALA A 221 -16.00 -0.84 -11.25
N GLU A 222 -15.29 -1.80 -10.65
CA GLU A 222 -13.83 -1.77 -10.39
C GLU A 222 -13.09 -1.75 -11.74
N THR A 223 -13.16 -0.60 -12.40
CA THR A 223 -12.63 -0.37 -13.73
C THR A 223 -11.22 0.17 -13.54
N ALA A 224 -10.21 -0.62 -13.90
CA ALA A 224 -8.89 -0.06 -14.13
C ALA A 224 -9.01 0.83 -15.37
N SER A 225 -9.14 2.14 -15.16
CA SER A 225 -9.00 3.12 -16.24
C SER A 225 -7.57 3.67 -16.24
N HIS A 226 -7.04 3.88 -17.44
CA HIS A 226 -5.84 4.69 -17.66
C HIS A 226 -6.08 6.18 -17.47
N ASP A 227 -7.33 6.60 -17.24
CA ASP A 227 -7.66 7.98 -16.98
C ASP A 227 -7.07 8.39 -15.63
N GLU A 228 -5.85 8.95 -15.65
CA GLU A 228 -5.39 9.79 -14.57
C GLU A 228 -6.45 10.88 -14.38
N ALA A 229 -6.99 10.99 -13.16
CA ALA A 229 -7.90 12.08 -12.82
C ALA A 229 -7.31 13.40 -13.32
N ILE A 230 -8.14 14.26 -13.94
CA ILE A 230 -7.69 15.51 -14.56
C ILE A 230 -6.82 16.31 -13.59
N ASP A 231 -7.21 16.37 -12.31
CA ASP A 231 -6.45 17.00 -11.23
C ASP A 231 -5.01 16.48 -11.12
N LYS A 232 -4.78 15.17 -11.29
CA LYS A 232 -3.44 14.56 -11.27
C LYS A 232 -2.62 14.93 -12.51
N ILE A 233 -3.26 15.04 -13.67
CA ILE A 233 -2.60 15.48 -14.91
C ILE A 233 -2.16 16.93 -14.76
N GLU A 234 -3.04 17.79 -14.20
CA GLU A 234 -2.75 19.19 -13.91
C GLU A 234 -1.64 19.34 -12.86
N ASP A 235 -1.73 18.62 -11.74
CA ASP A 235 -0.71 18.60 -10.70
C ASP A 235 0.65 18.15 -11.23
N ARG A 236 0.67 17.12 -12.09
CA ARG A 236 1.89 16.62 -12.74
C ARG A 236 2.45 17.64 -13.73
N ALA A 237 1.61 18.33 -14.48
CA ALA A 237 2.02 19.40 -15.38
C ALA A 237 2.61 20.59 -14.61
N LEU A 238 1.98 20.98 -13.50
CA LEU A 238 2.47 22.02 -12.58
C LEU A 238 3.80 21.64 -11.97
N LEU A 239 3.90 20.42 -11.42
CA LEU A 239 5.14 19.88 -10.86
C LEU A 239 6.25 19.84 -11.90
N THR A 240 5.97 19.37 -13.12
CA THR A 240 6.97 19.32 -14.20
C THR A 240 7.45 20.71 -14.58
N ARG A 241 6.56 21.70 -14.62
CA ARG A 241 6.92 23.10 -14.90
C ARG A 241 7.75 23.70 -13.77
N ALA A 242 7.38 23.46 -12.51
CA ALA A 242 8.11 23.92 -11.34
C ALA A 242 9.48 23.25 -11.24
N TRP A 243 9.58 21.95 -11.55
CA TRP A 243 10.82 21.18 -11.55
C TRP A 243 11.85 21.74 -12.51
N LYS A 244 11.44 22.13 -13.72
CA LYS A 244 12.33 22.75 -14.72
C LYS A 244 12.92 24.10 -14.30
N GLN A 245 12.35 24.75 -13.27
CA GLN A 245 12.85 26.01 -12.73
C GLN A 245 13.83 25.82 -11.56
N LEU A 246 13.98 24.58 -11.08
CA LEU A 246 15.04 24.24 -10.13
C LEU A 246 16.40 24.14 -10.85
N SER A 247 17.46 24.52 -10.15
CA SER A 247 18.82 24.32 -10.61
C SER A 247 19.19 22.82 -10.61
N PRO A 248 20.21 22.41 -11.39
CA PRO A 248 20.65 21.00 -11.42
C PRO A 248 21.02 20.44 -10.05
N VAL A 249 21.64 21.26 -9.18
CA VAL A 249 22.00 20.86 -7.81
C VAL A 249 20.74 20.71 -6.94
N GLU A 250 19.75 21.60 -7.10
CA GLU A 250 18.46 21.48 -6.42
C GLU A 250 17.72 20.21 -6.84
N GLN A 251 17.67 19.90 -8.14
CA GLN A 251 17.04 18.67 -8.66
C GLN A 251 17.75 17.42 -8.12
N PHE A 252 19.08 17.37 -8.23
CA PHE A 252 19.90 16.26 -7.73
C PHE A 252 19.67 15.99 -6.24
N VAL A 253 19.65 17.03 -5.40
CA VAL A 253 19.45 16.84 -3.96
C VAL A 253 18.04 16.33 -3.64
N ILE A 254 17.01 16.78 -4.37
CA ILE A 254 15.64 16.27 -4.17
C ILE A 254 15.51 14.83 -4.68
N GLU A 255 16.06 14.51 -5.85
CA GLU A 255 16.08 13.14 -6.37
C GLU A 255 16.77 12.21 -5.36
N ALA A 256 18.00 12.52 -4.97
CA ALA A 256 18.78 11.64 -4.11
C ALA A 256 18.20 11.50 -2.68
N LEU A 257 17.75 12.59 -2.04
CA LEU A 257 17.30 12.54 -0.63
C LEU A 257 15.80 12.31 -0.43
N VAL A 258 14.96 12.61 -1.41
CA VAL A 258 13.49 12.56 -1.26
C VAL A 258 12.89 11.45 -2.11
N ILE A 259 13.33 11.29 -3.36
CA ILE A 259 12.79 10.29 -4.28
C ILE A 259 13.48 8.94 -4.04
N ASP A 260 14.81 8.95 -4.00
CA ASP A 260 15.64 7.75 -3.83
C ASP A 260 15.94 7.41 -2.36
N GLU A 261 15.58 8.32 -1.44
CA GLU A 261 15.77 8.17 0.01
C GLU A 261 17.22 7.78 0.42
N GLN A 262 18.23 8.24 -0.33
CA GLN A 262 19.64 7.93 -0.06
C GLN A 262 20.13 8.54 1.25
N ASP A 263 21.13 7.92 1.87
CA ASP A 263 21.75 8.47 3.08
C ASP A 263 22.51 9.77 2.76
N ALA A 264 22.43 10.73 3.69
CA ALA A 264 23.03 12.05 3.54
C ALA A 264 24.55 12.00 3.32
N GLU A 265 25.25 11.02 3.90
CA GLU A 265 26.70 10.85 3.71
C GLU A 265 27.04 10.46 2.28
N ILE A 266 26.23 9.59 1.65
CA ILE A 266 26.40 9.19 0.26
C ILE A 266 26.19 10.39 -0.66
N VAL A 267 25.16 11.19 -0.40
CA VAL A 267 24.86 12.40 -1.17
C VAL A 267 25.96 13.44 -1.03
N LEU A 268 26.45 13.70 0.18
CA LEU A 268 27.58 14.61 0.43
C LEU A 268 28.85 14.15 -0.29
N ASN A 269 29.17 12.86 -0.22
CA ASN A 269 30.34 12.31 -0.91
C ASN A 269 30.21 12.44 -2.44
N THR A 270 28.99 12.31 -2.97
CA THR A 270 28.71 12.47 -4.40
C THR A 270 28.84 13.92 -4.84
N LEU A 271 28.32 14.87 -4.06
CA LEU A 271 28.50 16.31 -4.29
C LEU A 271 29.98 16.69 -4.31
N LYS A 272 30.78 16.15 -3.37
CA LYS A 272 32.24 16.35 -3.34
C LYS A 272 32.95 15.77 -4.56
N LYS A 273 32.59 14.54 -4.96
CA LYS A 273 33.19 13.87 -6.14
C LYS A 273 32.89 14.58 -7.46
N LEU A 274 31.72 15.19 -7.57
CA LEU A 274 31.26 15.89 -8.77
C LEU A 274 31.56 17.40 -8.73
N ASP A 275 32.24 17.88 -7.67
CA ASP A 275 32.52 19.30 -7.43
C ASP A 275 31.27 20.20 -7.51
N LEU A 276 30.14 19.69 -6.99
CA LEU A 276 28.86 20.39 -6.99
C LEU A 276 28.66 21.12 -5.68
N SER A 277 28.71 22.46 -5.74
CA SER A 277 28.43 23.31 -4.58
C SER A 277 26.95 23.60 -4.40
N ILE A 278 26.47 23.47 -3.16
CA ILE A 278 25.11 23.81 -2.74
C ILE A 278 24.90 25.34 -2.67
N LYS A 279 25.96 26.10 -2.40
CA LYS A 279 25.88 27.56 -2.20
C LYS A 279 27.01 28.23 -2.98
N LYS A 280 26.67 29.17 -3.86
CA LYS A 280 27.65 29.94 -4.64
C LYS A 280 28.77 30.47 -3.73
N GLY A 281 30.01 30.11 -4.05
CA GLY A 281 31.22 30.52 -3.33
C GLY A 281 31.58 29.68 -2.10
N VAL A 282 30.84 28.60 -1.80
CA VAL A 282 31.21 27.62 -0.77
C VAL A 282 31.75 26.37 -1.44
N ASP A 283 32.90 25.88 -1.00
CA ASP A 283 33.48 24.66 -1.56
C ASP A 283 32.63 23.42 -1.20
N ALA A 284 32.47 22.49 -2.13
CA ALA A 284 31.71 21.25 -1.93
C ALA A 284 32.28 20.42 -0.76
N SER A 285 33.60 20.50 -0.53
CA SER A 285 34.29 19.82 0.57
C SER A 285 33.84 20.29 1.97
N SER A 286 33.43 21.55 2.08
CA SER A 286 33.04 22.22 3.33
C SER A 286 31.56 22.05 3.71
N THR A 287 30.80 21.37 2.84
CA THR A 287 29.37 21.16 3.07
C THR A 287 29.13 20.05 4.10
N ASP A 288 28.33 20.36 5.12
CA ASP A 288 27.95 19.41 6.18
C ASP A 288 26.53 18.85 6.01
N ARG A 289 26.20 17.85 6.85
CA ARG A 289 24.89 17.18 6.85
C ARG A 289 23.73 18.11 7.19
N GLN A 290 23.95 19.09 8.07
CA GLN A 290 22.91 20.05 8.46
C GLN A 290 22.59 21.01 7.33
N GLN A 291 23.62 21.51 6.64
CA GLN A 291 23.51 22.36 5.47
C GLN A 291 22.80 21.64 4.32
N LEU A 292 23.10 20.36 4.11
CA LEU A 292 22.40 19.55 3.12
C LEU A 292 20.89 19.41 3.43
N TYR A 293 20.53 19.12 4.69
CA TYR A 293 19.11 19.06 5.07
C TYR A 293 18.42 20.43 5.04
N TYR A 294 19.13 21.49 5.40
CA TYR A 294 18.62 22.85 5.28
C TYR A 294 18.36 23.20 3.81
N PHE A 295 19.29 22.87 2.93
CA PHE A 295 19.14 23.06 1.49
C PHE A 295 17.97 22.26 0.95
N ARG A 296 17.85 20.98 1.29
CA ARG A 296 16.67 20.15 0.94
C ARG A 296 15.36 20.84 1.34
N ARG A 297 15.23 21.32 2.59
CA ARG A 297 14.02 22.00 3.06
C ARG A 297 13.74 23.28 2.26
N LYS A 298 14.78 24.06 2.00
CA LYS A 298 14.68 25.30 1.21
C LYS A 298 14.24 25.02 -0.23
N THR A 299 14.79 23.97 -0.84
CA THR A 299 14.43 23.54 -2.19
C THR A 299 13.00 23.03 -2.26
N LEU A 300 12.53 22.27 -1.26
CA LEU A 300 11.13 21.84 -1.16
C LEU A 300 10.18 23.03 -0.99
N ALA A 301 10.53 24.01 -0.15
CA ALA A 301 9.74 25.23 0.01
C ALA A 301 9.66 26.03 -1.31
N LYS A 302 10.80 26.17 -2.01
CA LYS A 302 10.86 26.80 -3.33
C LYS A 302 9.98 26.05 -4.34
N LEU A 303 10.06 24.72 -4.39
CA LEU A 303 9.24 23.91 -5.30
C LEU A 303 7.74 24.09 -5.00
N TYR A 304 7.35 24.13 -3.73
CA TYR A 304 5.98 24.39 -3.30
C TYR A 304 5.50 25.79 -3.74
N ASP A 305 6.31 26.83 -3.56
CA ASP A 305 5.96 28.19 -3.98
C ASP A 305 5.85 28.31 -5.51
N LEU A 306 6.68 27.58 -6.26
CA LEU A 306 6.60 27.50 -7.73
C LEU A 306 5.37 26.75 -8.24
N MET A 307 4.80 25.86 -7.43
CA MET A 307 3.57 25.13 -7.74
C MET A 307 2.30 25.91 -7.40
N LYS A 308 2.38 26.94 -6.55
CA LYS A 308 1.24 27.80 -6.29
C LYS A 308 0.87 28.56 -7.58
N PRO A 309 -0.42 28.63 -7.95
CA PRO A 309 -0.84 29.50 -9.04
C PRO A 309 -0.39 30.92 -8.69
N SER A 310 0.40 31.54 -9.56
CA SER A 310 0.78 32.93 -9.38
C SER A 310 -0.50 33.75 -9.29
N ASP A 311 -0.72 34.46 -8.18
CA ASP A 311 -1.62 35.61 -8.09
C ASP A 311 -1.11 36.68 -9.07
N ARG A 312 -1.35 36.47 -10.35
CA ARG A 312 -1.13 37.48 -11.39
C ARG A 312 -2.35 38.37 -11.39
N GLY A 313 -2.27 39.43 -10.60
CA GLY A 313 -2.93 40.71 -10.86
C GLY A 313 -4.44 40.65 -11.09
N ILE A 314 -5.21 40.60 -9.99
CA ILE A 314 -6.41 41.43 -9.94
C ILE A 314 -5.90 42.87 -9.81
N ASP A 315 -5.67 43.49 -10.97
CA ASP A 315 -5.47 44.93 -11.08
C ASP A 315 -6.80 45.58 -10.67
N ARG A 316 -6.90 45.98 -9.39
CA ARG A 316 -7.93 46.91 -8.95
C ARG A 316 -7.52 48.30 -9.41
N ARG A 317 -7.83 48.62 -10.65
CA ARG A 317 -8.12 49.99 -11.10
C ARG A 317 -9.29 49.96 -12.06
#